data_AF-B6BI11-F1
#
_entry.id   AF-B6BI11-F1
#
_cell.length_a   1.000
_cell.length_b   1.000
_cell.length_c   1.000
_cell.angle_alpha   90.00
_cell.angle_beta   90.00
_cell.angle_gamma   90.00
#
_symmetry.space_group_name_H-M   'P 1'
#
loop_
_entity.id
_entity.type
_entity.pdbx_description
1 polymer ?
#
loop_
_entity_poly.entity_id
_entity_poly.type
_entity_poly.pdbx_seq_one_letter_code
_entity_poly.pdbx_strand_id
1 'polypeptide(L)'
;MAKRGGKSLFSVSTLLASFFGAAMIAGAFAYFNYKFSEYKFIDFKEWVFYEKSNVFSPTADKYVVVFYSSKENNTMKLLSETKLKLPILAIDYYNEVIENSSGTTFLRSGTKNSLSFIQRFNIYESPSIFFIKKSKESLYKQDSMIRKLDNLKELASHIEAL
;
A
#
# COMPACT_ATOMS: atom_id res chain seq x y z
N MET A 1 22.54 48.81 -42.44
CA MET A 1 23.01 49.01 -41.05
C MET A 1 22.14 48.16 -40.12
N ALA A 2 22.56 46.93 -39.79
CA ALA A 2 21.76 46.02 -38.98
C ALA A 2 21.96 46.33 -37.49
N LYS A 3 21.01 47.04 -36.86
CA LYS A 3 20.97 47.16 -35.40
C LYS A 3 20.54 45.81 -34.81
N ARG A 4 21.53 44.94 -34.53
CA ARG A 4 21.35 43.81 -33.61
C ARG A 4 21.21 44.38 -32.20
N GLY A 5 19.98 44.73 -31.82
CA GLY A 5 19.64 45.06 -30.43
C GLY A 5 19.82 43.80 -29.58
N GLY A 6 20.87 43.77 -28.76
CA GLY A 6 21.14 42.66 -27.86
C GLY A 6 19.94 42.42 -26.95
N LYS A 7 19.34 41.23 -27.02
CA LYS A 7 18.33 40.80 -26.07
C LYS A 7 18.99 40.76 -24.69
N SER A 8 18.70 41.75 -23.85
CA SER A 8 19.17 41.78 -22.47
C SER A 8 18.65 40.54 -21.74
N LEU A 9 19.57 39.71 -21.23
CA LEU A 9 19.26 38.51 -20.44
C LEU A 9 18.58 38.84 -19.10
N PHE A 10 18.47 40.13 -18.75
CA PHE A 10 17.88 40.65 -17.53
C PHE A 10 16.67 41.55 -17.81
N SER A 11 15.86 41.23 -18.81
CA SER A 11 14.56 41.90 -18.97
C SER A 11 13.62 41.51 -17.82
N VAL A 12 12.78 42.45 -17.36
CA VAL A 12 11.79 42.21 -16.29
C VAL A 12 10.88 41.01 -16.63
N SER A 13 10.56 40.82 -17.91
CA SER A 13 9.80 39.65 -18.37
C SER A 13 10.58 38.34 -18.26
N THR A 14 11.90 38.35 -18.52
CA THR A 14 12.76 37.17 -18.31
C THR A 14 12.85 36.80 -16.84
N LEU A 15 12.96 37.79 -15.94
CA LEU A 15 13.00 37.62 -14.49
C LEU A 15 11.67 37.11 -13.91
N LEU A 16 10.53 37.63 -14.41
CA LEU A 16 9.22 37.11 -14.05
C LEU A 16 9.00 35.70 -14.58
N ALA A 17 9.38 35.42 -15.83
CA ALA A 17 9.25 34.10 -16.43
C ALA A 17 10.10 33.05 -15.69
N SER A 18 11.33 33.39 -15.29
CA SER A 18 12.17 32.48 -14.48
C SER A 18 11.59 32.26 -13.08
N PHE A 19 11.05 33.32 -12.44
CA PHE A 19 10.36 33.21 -11.16
C PHE A 19 9.13 32.30 -11.25
N PHE A 20 8.23 32.53 -12.21
CA PHE A 20 7.03 31.71 -12.39
C PHE A 20 7.38 30.27 -12.82
N GLY A 21 8.40 30.10 -13.66
CA GLY A 21 8.91 28.77 -14.02
C GLY A 21 9.41 28.00 -12.80
N ALA A 22 10.24 28.64 -11.97
CA ALA A 22 10.71 28.05 -10.71
C ALA A 22 9.55 27.79 -9.73
N ALA A 23 8.61 28.71 -9.59
CA ALA A 23 7.44 28.57 -8.72
C ALA A 23 6.54 27.41 -9.15
N MET A 24 6.31 27.22 -10.46
CA MET A 24 5.54 26.08 -10.99
C MET A 24 6.24 24.76 -10.71
N ILE A 25 7.56 24.68 -10.92
CA ILE A 25 8.33 23.46 -10.62
C ILE A 25 8.29 23.16 -9.12
N ALA A 26 8.52 24.16 -8.28
CA ALA A 26 8.47 24.01 -6.82
C ALA A 26 7.06 23.61 -6.35
N GLY A 27 6.01 24.20 -6.93
CA GLY A 27 4.62 23.87 -6.63
C GLY A 27 4.25 22.45 -7.05
N ALA A 28 4.63 22.03 -8.27
CA ALA A 28 4.44 20.66 -8.73
C ALA A 28 5.20 19.67 -7.84
N PHE A 29 6.47 19.97 -7.52
CA PHE A 29 7.28 19.15 -6.62
C PHE A 29 6.64 19.04 -5.23
N ALA A 30 6.21 20.15 -4.63
CA ALA A 30 5.53 20.15 -3.33
C ALA A 30 4.23 19.35 -3.37
N TYR A 31 3.41 19.52 -4.41
CA TYR A 31 2.17 18.77 -4.59
C TYR A 31 2.42 17.26 -4.72
N PHE A 32 3.38 16.84 -5.54
CA PHE A 32 3.72 15.44 -5.70
C PHE A 32 4.28 14.84 -4.42
N ASN A 33 5.11 15.56 -3.66
CA ASN A 33 5.61 15.09 -2.36
C ASN A 33 4.49 14.99 -1.33
N TYR A 34 3.58 15.96 -1.29
CA TYR A 34 2.41 15.92 -0.44
C TYR A 34 1.54 14.70 -0.75
N LYS A 35 1.18 14.49 -2.02
CA LYS A 35 0.42 13.30 -2.43
C LYS A 35 1.18 12.00 -2.21
N PHE A 36 2.50 12.00 -2.35
CA PHE A 36 3.31 10.82 -2.07
C PHE A 36 3.33 10.48 -0.57
N SER A 37 3.31 11.50 0.29
CA SER A 37 3.25 11.32 1.74
C SER A 37 1.93 10.71 2.23
N GLU A 38 0.84 10.85 1.45
CA GLU A 38 -0.45 10.19 1.72
C GLU A 38 -0.37 8.68 1.45
N TYR A 39 0.57 8.20 0.63
CA TYR A 39 0.71 6.77 0.39
C TYR A 39 1.26 6.06 1.62
N LYS A 40 0.60 4.96 1.94
CA LYS A 40 0.99 4.06 3.01
C LYS A 40 1.81 2.94 2.40
N PHE A 41 2.93 2.62 3.04
CA PHE A 41 3.88 1.63 2.58
C PHE A 41 4.07 0.55 3.65
N ILE A 42 4.39 -0.66 3.18
CA ILE A 42 4.84 -1.79 3.99
C ILE A 42 6.23 -2.14 3.47
N ASP A 43 7.24 -2.08 4.33
CA ASP A 43 8.53 -2.68 4.03
C ASP A 43 8.66 -4.00 4.78
N PHE A 44 8.68 -5.12 4.07
CA PHE A 44 8.81 -6.46 4.66
C PHE A 44 10.21 -6.74 5.24
N LYS A 45 11.20 -5.85 5.05
CA LYS A 45 12.48 -5.89 5.78
C LYS A 45 12.36 -5.25 7.16
N GLU A 46 11.60 -4.16 7.29
CA GLU A 46 11.42 -3.47 8.57
C GLU A 46 10.31 -4.12 9.40
N TRP A 47 9.21 -4.48 8.75
CA TRP A 47 8.03 -5.09 9.37
C TRP A 47 8.07 -6.58 9.13
N VAL A 48 8.68 -7.26 10.09
CA VAL A 48 8.83 -8.72 10.05
C VAL A 48 7.48 -9.39 10.32
N PHE A 49 7.08 -10.24 9.38
CA PHE A 49 5.95 -11.15 9.50
C PHE A 49 6.45 -12.59 9.48
N TYR A 50 5.72 -13.47 10.15
CA TYR A 50 6.06 -14.88 10.27
C TYR A 50 4.98 -15.73 9.63
N GLU A 51 5.42 -16.63 8.76
CA GLU A 51 4.62 -17.73 8.24
C GLU A 51 5.01 -18.99 9.01
N LYS A 52 4.10 -19.53 9.81
CA LYS A 52 4.40 -20.61 10.76
C LYS A 52 5.66 -20.27 11.58
N SER A 53 6.77 -20.98 11.44
CA SER A 53 8.03 -20.74 12.15
C SER A 53 9.03 -19.86 11.38
N ASN A 54 8.77 -19.54 10.12
CA ASN A 54 9.74 -18.88 9.24
C ASN A 54 9.39 -17.40 9.03
N VAL A 55 10.40 -16.58 8.78
CA VAL A 55 10.18 -15.19 8.35
C VAL A 55 9.59 -15.21 6.93
N PHE A 56 8.45 -14.55 6.77
CA PHE A 56 7.79 -14.42 5.48
C PHE A 56 8.55 -13.45 4.59
N SER A 57 8.63 -13.76 3.29
CA SER A 57 9.18 -12.89 2.26
C SER A 57 8.26 -12.85 1.05
N PRO A 58 7.79 -11.68 0.62
CA PRO A 58 6.84 -11.57 -0.48
C PRO A 58 7.52 -11.86 -1.83
N THR A 59 6.87 -12.68 -2.65
CA THR A 59 7.36 -13.13 -3.96
C THR A 59 6.57 -12.54 -5.14
N ALA A 60 5.27 -12.27 -4.96
CA ALA A 60 4.39 -11.75 -5.99
C ALA A 60 4.40 -10.22 -6.04
N ASP A 61 4.07 -9.64 -7.20
CA ASP A 61 4.06 -8.19 -7.37
C ASP A 61 2.83 -7.49 -6.76
N LYS A 62 1.76 -8.24 -6.50
CA LYS A 62 0.52 -7.74 -5.92
C LYS A 62 -0.06 -8.74 -4.94
N TYR A 63 -0.63 -8.23 -3.86
CA TYR A 63 -1.29 -9.02 -2.84
C TYR A 63 -2.60 -8.36 -2.40
N VAL A 64 -3.52 -9.20 -1.95
CA VAL A 64 -4.64 -8.79 -1.11
C VAL A 64 -4.20 -8.95 0.34
N VAL A 65 -4.16 -7.87 1.09
CA VAL A 65 -3.87 -7.93 2.52
C VAL A 65 -5.18 -7.99 3.27
N VAL A 66 -5.32 -8.99 4.13
CA VAL A 66 -6.44 -9.12 5.05
C VAL A 66 -5.91 -9.06 6.47
N PHE A 67 -6.29 -8.04 7.22
CA PHE A 67 -6.06 -7.97 8.64
C PHE A 67 -7.29 -8.51 9.37
N TYR A 68 -7.15 -9.54 10.19
CA TYR A 68 -8.29 -10.21 10.81
C TYR A 68 -8.00 -10.68 12.24
N SER A 69 -9.05 -11.11 12.92
CA SER A 69 -8.96 -11.82 14.20
C SER A 69 -9.27 -13.30 13.99
N SER A 70 -8.37 -14.19 14.40
CA SER A 70 -8.65 -15.63 14.42
C SER A 70 -9.74 -16.04 15.41
N LYS A 71 -10.04 -15.19 16.40
CA LYS A 71 -11.14 -15.37 17.36
C LYS A 71 -12.51 -15.01 16.79
N GLU A 72 -12.54 -14.36 15.64
CA GLU A 72 -13.77 -14.02 14.96
C GLU A 72 -14.31 -15.22 14.18
N ASN A 73 -15.56 -15.60 14.47
CA ASN A 73 -16.19 -16.78 13.88
C ASN A 73 -16.28 -16.65 12.35
N ASN A 74 -16.10 -17.77 11.65
CA ASN A 74 -16.21 -17.92 10.19
C ASN A 74 -15.16 -17.20 9.32
N THR A 75 -14.37 -16.27 9.85
CA THR A 75 -13.37 -15.53 9.06
C THR A 75 -12.31 -16.44 8.46
N MET A 76 -11.78 -17.40 9.24
CA MET A 76 -10.78 -18.35 8.73
C MET A 76 -11.33 -19.23 7.60
N LYS A 77 -12.58 -19.69 7.74
CA LYS A 77 -13.25 -20.51 6.73
C LYS A 77 -13.41 -19.71 5.44
N LEU A 78 -13.89 -18.47 5.54
CA LEU A 78 -14.03 -17.56 4.40
C LEU A 78 -12.69 -17.33 3.68
N LEU A 79 -11.62 -17.05 4.43
CA LEU A 79 -10.28 -16.82 3.87
C LEU A 79 -9.66 -18.06 3.23
N SER A 80 -10.01 -19.25 3.72
CA SER A 80 -9.52 -20.52 3.17
C SER A 80 -10.26 -20.92 1.90
N GLU A 81 -11.56 -20.64 1.82
CA GLU A 81 -12.43 -21.02 0.70
C GLU A 81 -12.41 -19.99 -0.44
N THR A 82 -12.04 -18.74 -0.16
CA THR A 82 -12.02 -17.68 -1.18
C THR A 82 -10.89 -17.91 -2.17
N LYS A 83 -11.26 -18.08 -3.44
CA LYS A 83 -10.32 -18.13 -4.56
C LYS A 83 -10.28 -16.79 -5.24
N LEU A 84 -9.19 -16.04 -5.02
CA LEU A 84 -8.90 -14.82 -5.76
C LEU A 84 -7.79 -15.09 -6.79
N LYS A 85 -7.78 -14.33 -7.89
CA LYS A 85 -6.66 -14.35 -8.86
C LYS A 85 -5.34 -13.89 -8.22
N LEU A 86 -5.42 -13.08 -7.16
CA LEU A 86 -4.28 -12.53 -6.44
C LEU A 86 -4.06 -13.30 -5.13
N PRO A 87 -2.79 -13.53 -4.73
CA PRO A 87 -2.49 -14.17 -3.45
C PRO A 87 -2.91 -13.29 -2.27
N ILE A 88 -3.42 -13.94 -1.22
CA ILE A 88 -3.90 -13.29 0.01
C ILE A 88 -2.81 -13.40 1.09
N LEU A 89 -2.51 -12.27 1.74
CA LEU A 89 -1.73 -12.21 2.98
C LEU A 89 -2.68 -11.94 4.14
N ALA A 90 -3.00 -12.98 4.90
CA ALA A 90 -3.91 -12.90 6.03
C ALA A 90 -3.12 -12.69 7.32
N ILE A 91 -3.08 -11.46 7.83
CA ILE A 91 -2.36 -11.08 9.06
C ILE A 91 -3.32 -11.21 10.25
N ASP A 92 -3.03 -12.15 11.14
CA ASP A 92 -3.82 -12.37 12.35
C ASP A 92 -3.41 -11.43 13.49
N TYR A 93 -4.38 -10.77 14.09
CA TYR A 93 -4.21 -9.96 15.28
C TYR A 93 -3.85 -10.79 16.53
N TYR A 94 -4.37 -12.01 16.65
CA TYR A 94 -4.14 -12.88 17.81
C TYR A 94 -2.90 -13.77 17.70
N ASN A 95 -2.19 -13.72 16.56
CA ASN A 95 -0.97 -14.46 16.29
C ASN A 95 -1.11 -16.00 16.44
N GLU A 96 -2.25 -16.55 16.09
CA GLU A 96 -2.45 -17.99 16.05
C GLU A 96 -1.68 -18.63 14.88
N VAL A 97 -1.09 -19.80 15.14
CA VAL A 97 -0.39 -20.58 14.11
C VAL A 97 -1.42 -21.28 13.26
N ILE A 98 -1.51 -20.89 11.99
CA ILE A 98 -2.47 -21.41 11.03
C ILE A 98 -1.72 -21.92 9.79
N GLU A 99 -2.21 -23.04 9.25
CA GLU A 99 -1.70 -23.65 8.02
C GLU A 99 -2.17 -22.87 6.79
N ASN A 100 -1.29 -22.67 5.81
CA ASN A 100 -1.63 -21.99 4.57
C ASN A 100 -2.65 -22.78 3.74
N SER A 101 -3.47 -22.04 2.99
CA SER A 101 -4.34 -22.61 1.96
C SER A 101 -3.76 -22.33 0.55
N SER A 102 -4.38 -22.89 -0.50
CA SER A 102 -3.90 -22.78 -1.89
C SER A 102 -3.79 -21.35 -2.45
N GLY A 103 -4.33 -20.35 -1.75
CA GLY A 103 -4.26 -18.94 -2.17
C GLY A 103 -4.06 -17.95 -1.02
N THR A 104 -3.96 -18.44 0.21
CA THR A 104 -3.87 -17.60 1.42
C THR A 104 -2.68 -18.02 2.26
N THR A 105 -1.75 -17.08 2.44
CA THR A 105 -0.66 -17.19 3.40
C THR A 105 -1.10 -16.56 4.71
N PHE A 106 -1.12 -17.36 5.78
CA PHE A 106 -1.45 -16.87 7.11
C PHE A 106 -0.19 -16.37 7.81
N LEU A 107 -0.24 -15.11 8.21
CA LEU A 107 0.88 -14.37 8.76
C LEU A 107 0.60 -13.95 10.19
N ARG A 108 1.68 -13.95 10.97
CA ARG A 108 1.72 -13.47 12.34
C ARG A 108 2.73 -12.34 12.44
N SER A 109 2.58 -11.48 13.44
CA SER A 109 3.51 -10.39 13.67
C SER A 109 3.68 -10.09 15.16
N GLY A 110 4.85 -9.60 15.55
CA GLY A 110 5.06 -9.15 16.92
C GLY A 110 4.13 -7.99 17.26
N THR A 111 3.70 -7.86 18.53
CA THR A 111 2.72 -6.86 18.98
C THR A 111 3.05 -5.43 18.53
N LYS A 112 4.33 -5.05 18.59
CA LYS A 112 4.79 -3.72 18.13
C LYS A 112 4.52 -3.52 16.63
N ASN A 113 4.81 -4.53 15.82
CA ASN A 113 4.60 -4.49 14.37
C ASN A 113 3.10 -4.47 14.05
N SER A 114 2.30 -5.31 14.71
CA SER A 114 0.83 -5.29 14.55
C SER A 114 0.24 -3.92 14.91
N LEU A 115 0.64 -3.32 16.03
CA LEU A 115 0.17 -1.98 16.42
C LEU A 115 0.59 -0.90 15.42
N SER A 116 1.85 -0.93 14.98
CA SER A 116 2.37 0.01 13.98
C SER A 116 1.63 -0.14 12.64
N PHE A 117 1.32 -1.38 12.25
CA PHE A 117 0.54 -1.70 11.07
C PHE A 117 -0.88 -1.13 11.17
N ILE A 118 -1.60 -1.41 12.27
CA ILE A 118 -2.94 -0.87 12.53
C ILE A 118 -2.95 0.66 12.44
N GLN A 119 -2.01 1.32 13.12
CA GLN A 119 -1.91 2.78 13.16
C GLN A 119 -1.56 3.36 11.79
N ARG A 120 -0.55 2.82 11.11
CA ARG A 120 -0.14 3.31 9.79
C ARG A 120 -1.30 3.19 8.82
N PHE A 121 -1.99 2.06 8.81
CA PHE A 121 -3.08 1.78 7.88
C PHE A 121 -4.41 2.40 8.30
N ASN A 122 -4.55 2.94 9.52
CA ASN A 122 -5.82 3.42 10.07
C ASN A 122 -6.89 2.32 10.05
N ILE A 123 -6.52 1.13 10.52
CA ILE A 123 -7.44 -0.01 10.61
C ILE A 123 -8.25 0.15 11.88
N TYR A 124 -9.56 0.39 11.74
CA TYR A 124 -10.48 0.56 12.87
C TYR A 124 -11.44 -0.62 13.06
N GLU A 125 -11.52 -1.50 12.07
CA GLU A 125 -12.45 -2.62 12.05
C GLU A 125 -11.70 -3.92 11.69
N SER A 126 -12.10 -5.01 12.33
CA SER A 126 -11.73 -6.36 11.93
C SER A 126 -12.97 -7.03 11.35
N PRO A 127 -12.84 -7.76 10.24
CA PRO A 127 -11.65 -7.92 9.43
C PRO A 127 -11.56 -6.79 8.37
N SER A 128 -10.35 -6.42 7.95
CA SER A 128 -10.08 -5.31 7.00
C SER A 128 -9.28 -5.78 5.80
N ILE A 129 -9.62 -5.28 4.61
CA ILE A 129 -9.01 -5.65 3.33
C ILE A 129 -8.49 -4.45 2.57
N PHE A 130 -7.32 -4.59 1.96
CA PHE A 130 -6.83 -3.67 0.95
C PHE A 130 -5.82 -4.35 0.02
N PHE A 131 -5.54 -3.73 -1.11
CA PHE A 131 -4.53 -4.20 -2.05
C PHE A 131 -3.20 -3.51 -1.79
N ILE A 132 -2.11 -4.27 -1.96
CA ILE A 132 -0.76 -3.73 -2.02
C ILE A 132 -0.09 -4.12 -3.33
N LYS A 133 0.76 -3.23 -3.82
CA LYS A 133 1.55 -3.42 -5.03
C LYS A 133 3.02 -3.17 -4.74
N LYS A 134 3.88 -4.03 -5.26
CA LYS A 134 5.33 -3.88 -5.17
C LYS A 134 5.76 -2.56 -5.80
N SER A 135 6.48 -1.76 -5.02
CA SER A 135 7.09 -0.52 -5.48
C SER A 135 8.56 -0.74 -5.80
N LYS A 136 9.31 -1.36 -4.88
CA LYS A 136 10.74 -1.68 -5.03
C LYS A 136 11.14 -2.75 -4.02
N GLU A 137 11.82 -3.81 -4.45
CA GLU A 137 12.33 -4.86 -3.55
C GLU A 137 11.27 -5.37 -2.55
N SER A 138 11.47 -5.15 -1.24
CA SER A 138 10.56 -5.50 -0.13
C SER A 138 9.54 -4.41 0.20
N LEU A 139 9.56 -3.27 -0.51
CA LEU A 139 8.67 -2.14 -0.30
C LEU A 139 7.42 -2.26 -1.18
N TYR A 140 6.28 -2.33 -0.51
CA TYR A 140 4.96 -2.40 -1.13
C TYR A 140 4.17 -1.14 -0.76
N LYS A 141 3.45 -0.58 -1.73
CA LYS A 141 2.54 0.55 -1.53
C LYS A 141 1.10 0.06 -1.43
N GLN A 142 0.30 0.74 -0.64
CA GLN A 142 -1.16 0.60 -0.68
C GLN A 142 -1.69 1.06 -2.03
N ASP A 143 -2.48 0.21 -2.69
CA ASP A 143 -3.01 0.43 -4.04
C ASP A 143 -4.55 0.57 -4.03
N SER A 144 -5.18 0.57 -2.84
CA SER A 144 -6.64 0.74 -2.69
C SER A 144 -7.04 1.33 -1.35
N MET A 145 -8.30 1.78 -1.25
CA MET A 145 -8.90 2.06 0.06
C MET A 145 -9.03 0.79 0.91
N ILE A 146 -9.04 0.95 2.23
CA ILE A 146 -9.34 -0.13 3.17
C ILE A 146 -10.84 -0.33 3.23
N ARG A 147 -11.28 -1.58 3.15
CA ARG A 147 -12.69 -1.99 3.22
C ARG A 147 -12.88 -3.03 4.32
N LYS A 148 -14.05 -3.05 4.95
CA LYS A 148 -14.43 -4.10 5.89
C LYS A 148 -14.69 -5.43 5.16
N LEU A 149 -14.37 -6.56 5.80
CA LEU A 149 -14.50 -7.92 5.23
C LEU A 149 -15.94 -8.38 5.00
N ASP A 150 -16.94 -7.63 5.48
CA ASP A 150 -18.36 -7.91 5.25
C ASP A 150 -18.67 -8.06 3.73
N ASN A 151 -17.80 -7.52 2.86
CA ASN A 151 -17.93 -7.52 1.41
C ASN A 151 -16.90 -8.39 0.66
N LEU A 152 -16.28 -9.42 1.25
CA LEU A 152 -15.26 -10.23 0.54
C LEU A 152 -15.81 -10.91 -0.74
N LYS A 153 -17.09 -11.31 -0.73
CA LYS A 153 -17.79 -11.81 -1.92
C LYS A 153 -17.95 -10.73 -2.99
N GLU A 154 -18.20 -9.49 -2.58
CA GLU A 154 -18.29 -8.31 -3.45
C GLU A 154 -16.92 -7.89 -3.99
N LEU A 155 -15.84 -8.14 -3.23
CA LEU A 155 -14.47 -7.91 -3.67
C LEU A 155 -14.09 -8.92 -4.76
N ALA A 156 -14.45 -10.19 -4.58
CA ALA A 156 -14.22 -11.22 -5.59
C ALA A 156 -14.90 -10.86 -6.93
N SER A 157 -16.14 -10.35 -6.89
CA SER A 157 -16.84 -9.91 -8.11
C SER A 157 -16.23 -8.66 -8.76
N HIS A 158 -15.67 -7.72 -7.99
CA HIS A 158 -14.93 -6.57 -8.53
C HIS A 158 -13.55 -6.94 -9.09
N ILE A 159 -12.88 -7.96 -8.54
CA ILE A 159 -11.57 -8.44 -9.04
C ILE A 159 -11.75 -9.26 -10.32
N GLU A 160 -12.85 -9.98 -10.50
CA GLU A 160 -13.12 -10.70 -11.75
C GLU A 160 -13.33 -9.75 -12.94
N ALA A 161 -13.83 -8.53 -12.69
CA ALA A 161 -14.07 -7.50 -13.70
C ALA A 161 -12.81 -6.71 -14.11
N LEU A 162 -11.67 -6.92 -13.43
CA LEU A 162 -10.34 -6.35 -13.73
C LEU A 162 -9.39 -7.42 -14.29
#